data_AF-A0A969NRA8-F1
#
_entry.id   AF-A0A969NRA8-F1
#
_cell.length_a   1.000
_cell.length_b   1.000
_cell.length_c   1.000
_cell.angle_alpha   90.00
_cell.angle_beta   90.00
_cell.angle_gamma   90.00
#
_symmetry.space_group_name_H-M   'P 1'
#
loop_
_entity.id
_entity.type
_entity.pdbx_description
1 polymer ?
#
loop_
_entity_poly.entity_id
_entity_poly.type
_entity_poly.pdbx_seq_one_letter_code
_entity_poly.pdbx_strand_id
1 'polypeptide(L)'
;MYSSSFATVTRHSAIQSISLYQQYLSPKKGFSCPHRILHGGASCSQYVKNLLLDQNLESAVKMSIQRFRNCAKASRALRHQKVEGGCIIIPCCIPF
;
A
#
# COMPACT_ATOMS: atom_id res chain seq x y z
N MET A 1 -29.63 19.73 -24.85
CA MET A 1 -29.12 18.47 -25.45
C MET A 1 -27.60 18.51 -25.35
N TYR A 2 -26.84 17.70 -24.61
CA TYR A 2 -27.09 16.44 -23.93
C TYR A 2 -26.37 16.46 -22.56
N SER A 3 -27.20 16.56 -21.51
CA SER A 3 -27.09 15.74 -20.31
C SER A 3 -25.96 16.00 -19.29
N SER A 4 -26.30 16.84 -18.30
CA SER A 4 -25.70 16.82 -16.95
C SER A 4 -25.75 15.42 -16.29
N SER A 5 -26.64 14.53 -16.77
CA SER A 5 -26.71 13.13 -16.33
C SER A 5 -25.54 12.29 -16.84
N PHE A 6 -24.99 12.59 -18.03
CA PHE A 6 -23.83 11.84 -18.58
C PHE A 6 -22.53 12.16 -17.84
N ALA A 7 -22.37 13.40 -17.36
CA ALA A 7 -21.23 13.80 -16.53
C ALA A 7 -21.20 13.07 -15.16
N THR A 8 -22.38 12.73 -14.63
CA THR A 8 -22.51 12.00 -13.36
C THR A 8 -22.30 10.50 -13.56
N VAL A 9 -22.86 9.94 -14.63
CA VAL A 9 -22.66 8.53 -15.00
C VAL A 9 -21.19 8.24 -15.37
N THR A 10 -20.53 9.14 -16.08
CA THR A 10 -19.08 9.01 -16.41
C THR A 10 -18.19 9.14 -15.18
N ARG A 11 -18.54 9.99 -14.21
CA ARG A 11 -17.84 10.01 -12.91
C ARG A 11 -18.02 8.71 -12.15
N HIS A 12 -19.23 8.19 -12.10
CA HIS A 12 -19.53 6.97 -11.37
C HIS A 12 -18.85 5.75 -11.99
N SER A 13 -18.82 5.67 -13.32
CA SER A 13 -18.12 4.60 -14.04
C SER A 13 -16.60 4.68 -13.84
N ALA A 14 -16.01 5.88 -13.86
CA ALA A 14 -14.58 6.06 -13.59
C ALA A 14 -14.20 5.61 -12.16
N ILE A 15 -15.01 5.96 -11.16
CA ILE A 15 -14.80 5.52 -9.77
C ILE A 15 -14.94 4.00 -9.62
N GLN A 16 -15.90 3.39 -10.33
CA GLN A 16 -16.05 1.94 -10.36
C GLN A 16 -14.86 1.24 -11.03
N SER A 17 -14.36 1.77 -12.15
CA SER A 17 -13.16 1.24 -12.80
C SER A 17 -11.93 1.31 -11.91
N ILE A 18 -11.76 2.39 -11.14
CA ILE A 18 -10.67 2.53 -10.16
C ILE A 18 -10.85 1.54 -9.00
N SER A 19 -12.07 1.37 -8.49
CA SER A 19 -12.36 0.43 -7.41
C SER A 19 -12.12 -1.02 -7.84
N LEU A 20 -12.55 -1.40 -9.05
CA LEU A 20 -12.26 -2.69 -9.66
C LEU A 20 -10.76 -2.91 -9.87
N TYR A 21 -10.04 -1.88 -10.32
CA TYR A 21 -8.59 -1.92 -10.42
C TYR A 21 -7.93 -2.15 -9.05
N GLN A 22 -8.40 -1.47 -8.01
CA GLN A 22 -7.89 -1.61 -6.65
C GLN A 22 -8.27 -2.93 -5.98
N GLN A 23 -9.40 -3.53 -6.35
CA GLN A 23 -9.89 -4.77 -5.76
C GLN A 23 -9.38 -6.02 -6.49
N TYR A 24 -9.10 -5.94 -7.80
CA TYR A 24 -8.70 -7.09 -8.62
C TYR A 24 -7.28 -7.04 -9.16
N LEU A 25 -6.72 -5.86 -9.44
CA LEU A 25 -5.36 -5.71 -10.00
C LEU A 25 -4.32 -5.30 -8.96
N SER A 26 -4.65 -4.37 -8.05
CA SER A 26 -3.77 -3.95 -6.95
C SER A 26 -3.38 -5.09 -5.98
N PRO A 27 -4.28 -6.02 -5.56
CA PRO A 27 -3.91 -7.10 -4.67
C PRO A 27 -3.11 -8.19 -5.39
N LYS A 28 -3.27 -8.34 -6.71
CA LYS A 28 -2.40 -9.20 -7.54
C LYS A 28 -0.96 -8.69 -7.65
N LYS A 29 -0.68 -7.44 -7.25
CA LYS A 29 0.68 -6.91 -7.11
C LYS A 29 1.37 -7.38 -5.82
N GLY A 30 0.61 -7.91 -4.85
CA GLY A 30 1.17 -8.53 -3.63
C GLY A 30 1.96 -7.59 -2.72
N PHE A 31 1.70 -6.28 -2.77
CA PHE A 31 2.47 -5.31 -1.98
C PHE A 31 1.94 -5.23 -0.54
N SER A 32 2.42 -6.12 0.30
CA SER A 32 2.24 -6.03 1.76
C SER A 32 3.37 -5.19 2.35
N CYS A 33 3.02 -4.15 3.12
CA CYS A 33 3.98 -3.27 3.75
C CYS A 33 4.95 -4.07 4.64
N PRO A 34 6.27 -4.07 4.34
CA PRO A 34 7.25 -4.85 5.11
C PRO A 34 7.26 -4.52 6.60
N HIS A 35 7.04 -3.26 6.95
CA HIS A 35 6.95 -2.84 8.36
C HIS A 35 5.76 -3.49 9.07
N ARG A 36 4.61 -3.62 8.39
CA ARG A 36 3.41 -4.25 8.95
C ARG A 36 3.60 -5.76 9.06
N ILE A 37 4.26 -6.39 8.10
CA ILE A 37 4.56 -7.83 8.16
C ILE A 37 5.52 -8.12 9.32
N LEU A 38 6.59 -7.33 9.47
CA LEU A 38 7.63 -7.60 10.46
C LEU A 38 7.24 -7.20 11.90
N HIS A 39 6.52 -6.08 12.07
CA HIS A 39 6.21 -5.53 13.39
C HIS A 39 4.72 -5.53 13.75
N GLY A 40 3.84 -5.91 12.82
CA GLY A 40 2.39 -5.76 13.00
C GLY A 40 1.90 -4.30 12.92
N GLY A 41 0.59 -4.12 13.10
CA GLY A 41 -0.05 -2.80 13.24
C GLY A 41 -0.33 -2.05 11.93
N ALA A 42 -0.30 -0.72 11.99
CA ALA A 42 -0.64 0.16 10.87
C ALA A 42 0.39 0.09 9.73
N SER A 43 -0.11 -0.01 8.49
CA SER A 43 0.73 0.11 7.28
C SER A 43 1.34 1.51 7.20
N CYS A 44 2.43 1.67 6.45
CA CYS A 44 3.04 2.99 6.24
C CYS A 44 2.04 4.01 5.69
N SER A 45 1.17 3.63 4.77
CA SER A 45 0.12 4.52 4.25
C SER A 45 -0.90 4.92 5.32
N GLN A 46 -1.35 3.98 6.14
CA GLN A 46 -2.26 4.28 7.25
C GLN A 46 -1.60 5.15 8.33
N TYR A 47 -0.32 4.90 8.62
CA TYR A 47 0.46 5.69 9.57
C TYR A 47 0.64 7.14 9.11
N VAL A 48 1.01 7.35 7.84
CA VAL A 48 1.12 8.70 7.27
C VAL A 48 -0.24 9.41 7.27
N LYS A 49 -1.33 8.68 6.94
CA LYS A 49 -2.70 9.24 7.01
C LYS A 49 -3.03 9.74 8.42
N ASN A 50 -2.74 8.94 9.46
CA ASN A 50 -3.00 9.35 10.84
C ASN A 50 -2.11 10.54 11.26
N LEU A 51 -0.83 10.56 10.85
CA LEU A 51 0.04 11.70 11.13
C LEU A 51 -0.47 13.01 10.53
N LEU A 52 -1.04 12.97 9.33
CA LEU A 52 -1.62 14.16 8.70
C LEU A 52 -2.90 14.64 9.40
N LEU A 53 -3.57 13.78 10.18
CA LEU A 53 -4.75 14.14 10.96
C LEU A 53 -4.39 14.69 12.34
N ASP A 54 -3.36 14.13 12.98
CA ASP A 54 -3.00 14.41 14.37
C ASP A 54 -1.85 15.43 14.55
N GLN A 55 -1.03 15.69 13.51
CA GLN A 55 0.21 16.47 13.62
C GLN A 55 0.31 17.59 12.58
N ASN A 56 1.13 18.61 12.89
CA ASN A 56 1.50 19.66 11.93
C ASN A 56 2.25 19.06 10.72
N LEU A 57 2.05 19.65 9.55
CA LEU A 57 2.56 19.14 8.26
C LEU A 57 4.07 18.83 8.29
N GLU A 58 4.89 19.71 8.88
CA GLU A 58 6.34 19.51 8.96
C GLU A 58 6.71 18.27 9.80
N SER A 59 6.04 18.10 10.94
CA SER A 59 6.24 16.95 11.83
C SER A 59 5.74 15.67 11.17
N ALA A 60 4.57 15.72 10.51
CA ALA A 60 4.03 14.61 9.74
C ALA A 60 5.01 14.16 8.65
N VAL A 61 5.62 15.08 7.90
CA VAL A 61 6.62 14.76 6.87
C VAL A 61 7.87 14.11 7.47
N LYS A 62 8.46 14.71 8.50
CA LYS A 62 9.65 14.15 9.18
C LYS A 62 9.39 12.73 9.70
N MET A 63 8.26 12.52 10.37
CA MET A 63 7.87 11.22 10.91
C MET A 63 7.52 10.21 9.81
N SER A 64 6.95 10.65 8.70
CA SER A 64 6.67 9.82 7.53
C SER A 64 7.95 9.28 6.90
N ILE A 65 8.95 10.16 6.69
CA ILE A 65 10.27 9.77 6.18
C ILE A 65 10.91 8.73 7.10
N GLN A 66 10.85 8.94 8.41
CA GLN A 66 11.39 7.99 9.38
C GLN A 66 10.67 6.63 9.32
N ARG A 67 9.33 6.63 9.21
CA ARG A 67 8.54 5.39 9.04
C ARG A 67 8.93 4.66 7.75
N PHE A 68 9.15 5.38 6.64
CA PHE A 68 9.60 4.77 5.39
C PHE A 68 11.00 4.18 5.49
N ARG A 69 11.93 4.83 6.19
CA ARG A 69 13.26 4.28 6.47
C ARG A 69 13.17 2.98 7.27
N ASN A 70 12.32 2.94 8.30
CA ASN A 70 12.07 1.72 9.07
C ASN A 70 11.43 0.63 8.21
N CYS A 71 10.50 0.98 7.32
CA CYS A 71 9.91 0.05 6.38
C CYS A 71 10.93 -0.50 5.37
N ALA A 72 11.90 0.30 4.93
CA ALA A 72 12.99 -0.15 4.08
C ALA A 72 13.93 -1.11 4.83
N LYS A 73 14.21 -0.86 6.11
CA LYS A 73 14.95 -1.80 6.96
C LYS A 73 14.19 -3.12 7.13
N ALA A 74 12.90 -3.07 7.42
CA ALA A 74 12.04 -4.25 7.52
C ALA A 74 12.00 -5.04 6.20
N SER A 75 11.95 -4.35 5.06
CA SER A 75 12.03 -4.96 3.74
C SER A 75 13.33 -5.74 3.53
N ARG A 76 14.47 -5.17 3.95
CA ARG A 76 15.76 -5.86 3.90
C ARG A 76 15.76 -7.08 4.82
N ALA A 77 15.29 -6.95 6.06
CA ALA A 77 15.21 -8.06 7.00
C ALA A 77 14.35 -9.22 6.46
N LEU A 78 13.17 -8.92 5.91
CA LEU A 78 12.31 -9.91 5.28
C LEU A 78 12.92 -10.52 4.01
N ARG A 79 13.70 -9.75 3.24
CA ARG A 79 14.48 -10.31 2.11
C ARG A 79 15.53 -11.30 2.58
N HIS A 80 16.26 -11.01 3.65
CA HIS A 80 17.23 -11.96 4.21
C HIS A 80 16.54 -13.24 4.71
N GLN A 81 15.42 -13.12 5.43
CA GLN A 81 14.63 -14.29 5.87
C GLN A 81 14.06 -15.09 4.69
N LYS A 82 13.66 -14.42 3.61
CA LYS A 82 13.15 -15.09 2.41
C LYS A 82 14.26 -15.83 1.64
N VAL A 83 15.51 -15.37 1.72
CA VAL A 83 16.68 -16.03 1.10
C VAL A 83 17.06 -17.32 1.85
N GLU A 84 16.82 -17.40 3.16
CA GLU A 84 17.07 -18.63 3.95
C GLU A 84 15.96 -19.70 3.78
N GLY A 85 14.83 -19.34 3.16
CA GLY A 85 13.65 -20.22 3.04
C GLY A 85 13.12 -20.46 1.62
N GLY A 86 13.83 -20.12 0.54
CA GLY A 86 13.24 -20.29 -0.79
C GLY A 86 14.14 -20.10 -2.01
N CYS A 87 14.37 -21.23 -2.69
CA CYS A 87 14.70 -21.45 -4.10
C CYS A 87 14.62 -20.21 -5.01
N ILE A 88 15.74 -19.89 -5.67
CA ILE A 88 15.81 -19.08 -6.88
C ILE A 88 15.00 -19.83 -7.95
N ILE A 89 13.74 -19.46 -8.17
CA ILE A 89 12.93 -19.46 -9.41
C ILE A 89 11.44 -19.35 -8.98
N ILE A 90 10.81 -18.23 -9.36
CA ILE A 90 9.37 -17.91 -9.25
C ILE A 90 8.56 -18.86 -10.17
N PRO A 91 7.29 -19.28 -9.93
CA PRO A 91 6.28 -18.85 -8.96
C PRO A 91 5.59 -20.02 -8.22
N CYS A 92 5.73 -20.17 -6.91
CA CYS A 92 4.75 -20.93 -6.16
C CYS A 92 4.68 -20.43 -4.71
N CYS A 93 3.46 -20.29 -4.20
CA CYS A 93 3.12 -20.10 -2.79
C CYS A 93 3.36 -18.68 -2.21
N ILE A 94 2.42 -17.77 -2.49
CA ILE A 94 2.03 -16.76 -1.49
C ILE A 94 0.64 -17.14 -0.97
N PRO A 95 0.53 -17.86 0.17
CA PRO A 95 -0.67 -17.84 0.97
C PRO A 95 -0.52 -16.80 2.11
N PHE A 96 -1.52 -15.91 2.17
CA PHE A 96 -1.95 -15.04 3.27
C PHE A 96 -0.97 -14.05 3.91
#